data_AF-A0A1Q6XPX6-F1
#
_entry.id   AF-A0A1Q6XPX6-F1
#
_cell.length_a   1.000
_cell.length_b   1.000
_cell.length_c   1.000
_cell.angle_alpha   90.00
_cell.angle_beta   90.00
_cell.angle_gamma   90.00
#
_symmetry.space_group_name_H-M   'P 1'
#
loop_
_entity.id
_entity.type
_entity.pdbx_description
1 polymer ?
#
loop_
_entity_poly.entity_id
_entity_poly.type
_entity_poly.pdbx_seq_one_letter_code
_entity_poly.pdbx_strand_id
1 'polypeptide(L)'
;MMGLTLSKQEASDRVSEIVVVPPRLGRNEPCHCGSGIKYKRCCWERDEALRRQLRGAALPEWIDGSRSKLHQFEKYVSNVFGLPDLLASLVDTRRAPKIPTFDVVNSLFHTAVLRIPSINALEGDLKQSDFQKLIGRQPTPEVKAFSADVVANVLDKLELQGIGNAIEDVIGKAERNKTFRDGYGPLRCVAIDGWEPFSSYQRHCPSCLVRKVKTKRADGEAEEVEQYYHRYVVALLLGPVIDVVLGIEAVRNEEALRDDDPEHVGHEGELTAGRRLIASLHDSYGGFIDAIVGDALYANGPVMTQLTNYGYGGFLVLKKEKNEPLKDALTLWEIEGRCESCDDADRKEHVEFWDVDDIETLDSYKGNYVPWGVM
;
A
#
# COMPACT_ATOMS: atom_id res chain seq x y z
N MET A 1 -0.37 -7.07 -36.16
CA MET A 1 0.87 -6.47 -35.61
C MET A 1 0.52 -5.09 -35.09
N MET A 2 0.26 -4.99 -33.78
CA MET A 2 0.21 -3.78 -32.93
C MET A 2 -0.49 -4.19 -31.64
N GLY A 3 0.31 -4.73 -30.72
CA GLY A 3 0.02 -4.85 -29.30
C GLY A 3 1.21 -4.21 -28.58
N LEU A 4 1.08 -3.89 -27.29
CA LEU A 4 2.19 -3.40 -26.48
C LEU A 4 3.22 -4.53 -26.30
N THR A 5 3.97 -4.84 -27.35
CA THR A 5 5.16 -5.66 -27.31
C THR A 5 6.35 -4.73 -27.37
N LEU A 6 7.33 -4.94 -26.48
CA LEU A 6 8.70 -4.49 -26.69
C LEU A 6 9.22 -5.16 -27.97
N SER A 7 8.97 -4.56 -29.13
CA SER A 7 9.49 -5.05 -30.40
C SER A 7 10.95 -4.64 -30.53
N LYS A 8 11.83 -5.64 -30.52
CA LYS A 8 13.19 -5.48 -31.05
C LYS A 8 13.09 -5.12 -32.54
N GLN A 9 13.76 -4.01 -32.87
CA GLN A 9 14.29 -3.62 -34.18
C GLN A 9 13.29 -3.28 -35.30
N GLU A 10 13.36 -2.02 -35.73
CA GLU A 10 13.64 -1.65 -37.13
C GLU A 10 14.53 -0.40 -37.11
N ALA A 11 15.80 -0.57 -37.49
CA ALA A 11 16.76 0.51 -37.66
C ALA A 11 16.98 0.70 -39.16
N SER A 12 16.61 1.87 -39.69
CA SER A 12 17.10 2.37 -40.98
C SER A 12 17.18 3.89 -40.94
N ASP A 13 18.42 4.36 -41.05
CA ASP A 13 18.89 5.63 -41.58
C ASP A 13 18.41 6.94 -40.93
N ARG A 14 18.91 7.22 -39.73
CA ARG A 14 19.38 8.55 -39.31
C ARG A 14 20.62 8.41 -38.43
N VAL A 15 21.59 9.30 -38.62
CA VAL A 15 22.89 9.38 -37.93
C VAL A 15 22.79 8.99 -36.46
N SER A 16 23.48 7.91 -36.08
CA SER A 16 23.40 7.27 -34.78
C SER A 16 24.18 8.03 -33.70
N GLU A 17 23.49 8.85 -32.91
CA GLU A 17 23.90 9.03 -31.51
C GLU A 17 23.64 7.70 -30.79
N ILE A 18 24.70 7.05 -30.29
CA ILE A 18 24.57 5.87 -29.44
C ILE A 18 23.98 6.34 -28.12
N VAL A 19 22.65 6.33 -27.99
CA VAL A 19 22.01 6.60 -26.70
C VAL A 19 22.20 5.38 -25.81
N VAL A 20 23.11 5.49 -24.85
CA VAL A 20 23.38 4.45 -23.86
C VAL A 20 22.15 4.31 -22.96
N VAL A 21 21.49 3.15 -23.01
CA VAL A 21 20.36 2.85 -22.12
C VAL A 21 20.88 2.74 -20.69
N PRO A 22 20.34 3.52 -19.72
CA PRO A 22 20.88 3.51 -18.37
C PRO A 22 20.66 2.15 -17.67
N PRO A 23 21.60 1.69 -16.84
CA PRO A 23 21.53 0.37 -16.18
C PRO A 23 20.31 0.28 -15.25
N ARG A 24 19.67 -0.89 -15.20
CA ARG A 24 18.57 -1.17 -14.26
C ARG A 24 19.16 -1.52 -12.89
N LEU A 25 19.19 -0.54 -12.00
CA LEU A 25 19.60 -0.70 -10.60
C LEU A 25 18.40 -0.61 -9.67
N GLY A 26 18.48 -1.26 -8.51
CA GLY A 26 17.52 -1.09 -7.43
C GLY A 26 17.55 0.34 -6.87
N ARG A 27 16.39 0.91 -6.52
CA ARG A 27 16.24 2.31 -6.06
C ARG A 27 17.15 2.66 -4.87
N ASN A 28 17.37 1.70 -3.97
CA ASN A 28 18.20 1.87 -2.77
C ASN A 28 19.68 1.49 -2.98
N GLU A 29 20.06 0.97 -4.16
CA GLU A 29 21.44 0.63 -4.47
C GLU A 29 22.29 1.88 -4.73
N PRO A 30 23.63 1.81 -4.63
CA PRO A 30 24.52 2.89 -5.03
C PRO A 30 24.32 3.28 -6.50
N CYS A 31 24.27 4.58 -6.78
CA CYS A 31 24.07 5.07 -8.14
C CYS A 31 25.25 4.73 -9.08
N HIS A 32 24.97 4.32 -10.31
CA HIS A 32 25.99 3.97 -11.32
C HIS A 32 26.91 5.13 -11.72
N CYS A 33 26.52 6.38 -11.47
CA CYS A 33 27.34 7.55 -11.78
C CYS A 33 28.56 7.72 -10.85
N GLY A 34 28.73 6.82 -9.86
CA GLY A 34 29.86 6.85 -8.94
C GLY A 34 29.71 7.86 -7.80
N SER A 35 28.53 8.46 -7.61
CA SER A 35 28.29 9.45 -6.55
C SER A 35 28.28 8.88 -5.13
N GLY A 36 28.16 7.56 -4.97
CA GLY A 36 27.98 6.90 -3.67
C GLY A 36 26.62 7.15 -3.02
N ILE A 37 25.74 7.94 -3.64
CA ILE A 37 24.38 8.23 -3.17
C ILE A 37 23.43 7.14 -3.65
N LYS A 38 22.36 6.84 -2.88
CA LYS A 38 21.27 5.95 -3.30
C LYS A 38 20.73 6.37 -4.67
N TYR A 39 20.56 5.43 -5.59
CA TYR A 39 20.15 5.67 -6.98
C TYR A 39 18.87 6.52 -7.09
N LYS A 40 17.88 6.27 -6.22
CA LYS A 40 16.62 7.05 -6.14
C LYS A 40 16.80 8.54 -5.89
N ARG A 41 17.90 8.96 -5.25
CA ARG A 41 18.22 10.35 -4.93
C ARG A 41 19.23 10.98 -5.91
N CYS A 42 19.64 10.24 -6.95
CA CYS A 42 20.67 10.67 -7.88
C CYS A 42 20.19 10.60 -9.33
N CYS A 43 20.60 9.59 -10.10
CA CYS A 43 20.28 9.51 -11.53
C CYS A 43 18.89 8.93 -11.85
N TRP A 44 18.15 8.38 -10.88
CA TRP A 44 16.88 7.68 -11.12
C TRP A 44 15.91 8.46 -12.02
N GLU A 45 15.60 9.71 -11.68
CA GLU A 45 14.64 10.49 -12.46
C GLU A 45 15.13 10.81 -13.87
N ARG A 46 16.41 11.13 -14.03
CA ARG A 46 17.01 11.43 -15.34
C ARG A 46 17.00 10.19 -16.22
N ASP A 47 17.40 9.06 -15.65
CA ASP A 47 17.47 7.79 -16.36
C ASP A 47 16.08 7.29 -16.71
N GLU A 48 15.09 7.47 -15.83
CA GLU A 48 13.72 7.08 -16.13
C GLU A 48 13.06 8.02 -17.15
N ALA A 49 13.34 9.32 -17.09
CA ALA A 49 12.92 10.26 -18.13
C ALA A 49 13.54 9.91 -19.50
N LEU A 50 14.82 9.55 -19.52
CA LEU A 50 15.49 9.09 -20.74
C LEU A 50 14.90 7.77 -21.23
N ARG A 51 14.63 6.80 -20.34
CA ARG A 51 13.95 5.55 -20.70
C ARG A 51 12.54 5.78 -21.24
N ARG A 52 11.80 6.77 -20.74
CA ARG A 52 10.48 7.15 -21.27
C ARG A 52 10.58 7.78 -22.65
N GLN A 53 11.53 8.71 -22.84
CA GLN A 53 11.82 9.31 -24.14
C GLN A 53 12.27 8.27 -25.17
N LEU A 54 13.15 7.35 -24.78
CA LEU A 54 13.63 6.26 -25.63
C LEU A 54 12.54 5.21 -25.88
N ARG A 55 11.65 4.98 -24.90
CA ARG A 55 10.56 4.02 -25.08
C ARG A 55 9.57 4.51 -26.11
N GLY A 56 9.25 5.81 -26.14
CA GLY A 56 8.53 6.46 -27.26
C GLY A 56 7.41 5.62 -27.89
N ALA A 57 6.80 4.71 -27.13
CA ALA A 57 5.85 3.75 -27.63
C ALA A 57 4.56 4.54 -27.58
N ALA A 58 4.27 5.23 -28.68
CA ALA A 58 2.99 5.88 -28.86
C ALA A 58 1.91 4.91 -28.41
N LEU A 59 1.03 5.37 -27.52
CA LEU A 59 -0.14 4.58 -27.15
C LEU A 59 -0.82 4.13 -28.44
N PRO A 60 -1.34 2.89 -28.50
CA PRO A 60 -2.03 2.42 -29.69
C PRO A 60 -3.05 3.45 -30.19
N GLU A 61 -3.15 3.64 -31.50
CA GLU A 61 -3.98 4.68 -32.13
C GLU A 61 -5.45 4.62 -31.63
N TRP A 62 -5.96 3.42 -31.36
CA TRP A 62 -7.32 3.21 -30.84
C TRP A 62 -7.53 3.75 -29.41
N ILE A 63 -6.46 3.93 -28.63
CA ILE A 63 -6.47 4.63 -27.35
C ILE A 63 -6.24 6.13 -27.59
N ASP A 64 -5.21 6.50 -28.34
CA ASP A 64 -4.78 7.89 -28.45
C ASP A 64 -5.79 8.79 -29.17
N GLY A 65 -6.46 8.28 -30.21
CA GLY A 65 -7.47 8.98 -30.99
C GLY A 65 -8.87 8.97 -30.40
N SER A 66 -9.10 8.25 -29.29
CA SER A 66 -10.44 8.01 -28.77
C SER A 66 -10.81 8.93 -27.61
N ARG A 67 -12.08 9.30 -27.53
CA ARG A 67 -12.65 10.11 -26.46
C ARG A 67 -13.43 9.29 -25.42
N SER A 68 -13.36 7.95 -25.45
CA SER A 68 -14.00 7.13 -24.42
C SER A 68 -13.37 7.39 -23.04
N LYS A 69 -14.15 7.24 -21.96
CA LYS A 69 -13.64 7.45 -20.60
C LYS A 69 -12.47 6.52 -20.27
N LEU A 70 -12.56 5.24 -20.67
CA LEU A 70 -11.49 4.27 -20.45
C LEU A 70 -10.22 4.66 -21.20
N HIS A 71 -10.31 5.08 -22.46
CA HIS A 71 -9.11 5.46 -23.22
C HIS A 71 -8.48 6.76 -22.72
N GLN A 72 -9.29 7.72 -22.24
CA GLN A 72 -8.77 8.90 -21.56
C GLN A 72 -8.06 8.54 -20.26
N PHE A 73 -8.62 7.60 -19.49
CA PHE A 73 -7.97 7.05 -18.30
C PHE A 73 -6.63 6.38 -18.65
N GLU A 74 -6.61 5.46 -19.61
CA GLU A 74 -5.39 4.77 -20.08
C GLU A 74 -4.31 5.76 -20.53
N LYS A 75 -4.72 6.78 -21.29
CA LYS A 75 -3.82 7.85 -21.73
C LYS A 75 -3.25 8.63 -20.56
N TYR A 76 -4.07 8.97 -19.58
CA TYR A 76 -3.64 9.71 -18.41
C TYR A 76 -2.68 8.89 -17.54
N VAL A 77 -3.03 7.65 -17.17
CA VAL A 77 -2.19 6.81 -16.31
C VAL A 77 -0.87 6.43 -16.99
N SER A 78 -0.89 6.22 -18.31
CA SER A 78 0.33 5.94 -19.08
C SER A 78 1.25 7.17 -19.17
N ASN A 79 0.71 8.35 -19.50
CA ASN A 79 1.54 9.54 -19.70
C ASN A 79 1.98 10.20 -18.40
N VAL A 80 1.12 10.22 -17.38
CA VAL A 80 1.39 10.91 -16.12
C VAL A 80 2.15 10.01 -15.16
N PHE A 81 1.71 8.76 -15.00
CA PHE A 81 2.28 7.82 -14.03
C PHE A 81 3.26 6.82 -14.65
N GLY A 82 3.32 6.70 -15.99
CA GLY A 82 4.17 5.70 -16.63
C GLY A 82 3.70 4.28 -16.33
N LEU A 83 2.38 4.07 -16.25
CA LEU A 83 1.78 2.80 -15.81
C LEU A 83 2.40 1.56 -16.48
N PRO A 84 2.62 1.49 -17.81
CA PRO A 84 3.24 0.31 -18.42
C PRO A 84 4.62 0.00 -17.85
N ASP A 85 5.41 1.02 -17.54
CA ASP A 85 6.76 0.85 -16.98
C ASP A 85 6.71 0.40 -15.52
N LEU A 86 5.75 0.93 -14.74
CA LEU A 86 5.48 0.49 -13.37
C LEU A 86 5.10 -1.00 -13.36
N LEU A 87 4.13 -1.41 -14.17
CA LEU A 87 3.70 -2.81 -14.24
C LEU A 87 4.80 -3.74 -14.78
N ALA A 88 5.60 -3.28 -15.74
CA ALA A 88 6.72 -4.04 -16.29
C ALA A 88 7.91 -4.17 -15.34
N SER A 89 7.97 -3.35 -14.29
CA SER A 89 8.98 -3.47 -13.24
C SER A 89 8.69 -4.61 -12.26
N LEU A 90 7.45 -5.11 -12.24
CA LEU A 90 7.03 -6.19 -11.35
C LEU A 90 7.49 -7.54 -11.90
N VAL A 91 8.12 -8.31 -11.02
CA VAL A 91 8.76 -9.59 -11.35
C VAL A 91 8.27 -10.68 -10.41
N ASP A 92 8.31 -11.92 -10.90
CA ASP A 92 8.00 -13.11 -10.13
C ASP A 92 9.12 -14.14 -10.26
N THR A 93 9.17 -15.11 -9.34
CA THR A 93 10.25 -16.09 -9.24
C THR A 93 10.05 -17.35 -10.11
N ARG A 94 9.08 -17.37 -11.03
CA ARG A 94 8.84 -18.54 -11.90
C ARG A 94 10.02 -18.75 -12.86
N ARG A 95 10.37 -20.03 -13.09
CA ARG A 95 11.39 -20.42 -14.05
C ARG A 95 10.80 -20.52 -15.46
N ALA A 96 11.40 -19.81 -16.42
CA ALA A 96 11.04 -19.83 -17.84
C ALA A 96 9.52 -19.72 -18.12
N PRO A 97 8.85 -18.66 -17.64
CA PRO A 97 7.41 -18.53 -17.79
C PRO A 97 7.01 -18.34 -19.26
N LYS A 98 6.02 -19.12 -19.73
CA LYS A 98 5.42 -18.94 -21.06
C LYS A 98 4.59 -17.65 -21.17
N ILE A 99 3.96 -17.26 -20.06
CA ILE A 99 3.16 -16.04 -19.95
C ILE A 99 3.94 -15.04 -19.08
N PRO A 100 4.33 -13.87 -19.62
CA PRO A 100 5.05 -12.84 -18.88
C PRO A 100 4.30 -12.38 -17.62
N THR A 101 5.05 -12.00 -16.58
CA THR A 101 4.50 -11.38 -15.35
C THR A 101 3.70 -10.13 -15.69
N PHE A 102 4.23 -9.30 -16.60
CA PHE A 102 3.58 -8.08 -17.07
C PHE A 102 2.15 -8.33 -17.55
N ASP A 103 1.91 -9.33 -18.40
CA ASP A 103 0.58 -9.63 -18.94
C ASP A 103 -0.43 -9.94 -17.83
N VAL A 104 0.00 -10.68 -16.80
CA VAL A 104 -0.84 -11.06 -15.67
C VAL A 104 -1.13 -9.88 -14.75
N VAL A 105 -0.10 -9.11 -14.37
CA VAL A 105 -0.29 -7.93 -13.53
C VAL A 105 -1.10 -6.85 -14.26
N ASN A 106 -0.87 -6.66 -15.56
CA ASN A 106 -1.66 -5.75 -16.38
C ASN A 106 -3.14 -6.19 -16.44
N SER A 107 -3.40 -7.48 -16.57
CA SER A 107 -4.76 -8.03 -16.47
C SER A 107 -5.40 -7.81 -15.09
N LEU A 108 -4.65 -7.97 -14.01
CA LEU A 108 -5.13 -7.74 -12.64
C LEU A 108 -5.39 -6.24 -12.36
N PHE A 109 -4.55 -5.35 -12.87
CA PHE A 109 -4.79 -3.91 -12.80
C PHE A 109 -6.14 -3.55 -13.45
N HIS A 110 -6.38 -4.03 -14.67
CA HIS A 110 -7.64 -3.79 -15.37
C HIS A 110 -8.84 -4.51 -14.71
N THR A 111 -8.62 -5.66 -14.08
CA THR A 111 -9.62 -6.31 -13.21
C THR A 111 -10.09 -5.37 -12.11
N ALA A 112 -9.17 -4.70 -11.43
CA ALA A 112 -9.50 -3.74 -10.39
C ALA A 112 -10.21 -2.50 -10.95
N VAL A 113 -9.70 -1.91 -12.04
CA VAL A 113 -10.29 -0.72 -12.69
C VAL A 113 -11.72 -0.99 -13.16
N LEU A 114 -11.97 -2.16 -13.76
CA LEU A 114 -13.26 -2.54 -14.30
C LEU A 114 -14.18 -3.24 -13.29
N ARG A 115 -13.71 -3.41 -12.04
CA ARG A 115 -14.43 -4.11 -10.96
C ARG A 115 -14.90 -5.52 -11.34
N ILE A 116 -14.05 -6.25 -12.07
CA ILE A 116 -14.31 -7.66 -12.40
C ILE A 116 -14.31 -8.46 -11.09
N PRO A 117 -15.37 -9.24 -10.79
CA PRO A 117 -15.63 -9.72 -9.42
C PRO A 117 -14.73 -10.87 -8.97
N SER A 118 -14.02 -11.55 -9.87
CA SER A 118 -13.14 -12.67 -9.51
C SER A 118 -12.12 -12.99 -10.60
N ILE A 119 -11.08 -13.74 -10.24
CA ILE A 119 -10.10 -14.28 -11.21
C ILE A 119 -10.76 -15.22 -12.22
N ASN A 120 -11.83 -15.94 -11.84
CA ASN A 120 -12.61 -16.77 -12.77
C ASN A 120 -13.39 -15.92 -13.79
N ALA A 121 -13.94 -14.79 -13.36
CA ALA A 121 -14.59 -13.84 -14.26
C ALA A 121 -13.56 -13.21 -15.22
N LEU A 122 -12.36 -12.85 -14.71
CA LEU A 122 -11.25 -12.41 -15.53
C LEU A 122 -10.87 -13.44 -16.61
N GLU A 123 -10.84 -14.75 -16.29
CA GLU A 123 -10.59 -15.77 -17.31
C GLU A 123 -11.62 -15.74 -18.46
N GLY A 124 -12.88 -15.42 -18.16
CA GLY A 124 -13.91 -15.17 -19.16
C GLY A 124 -13.57 -13.98 -20.06
N ASP A 125 -13.17 -12.86 -19.45
CA ASP A 125 -12.80 -11.63 -20.15
C ASP A 125 -11.52 -11.79 -20.97
N LEU A 126 -10.58 -12.63 -20.53
CA LEU A 126 -9.37 -12.97 -21.28
C LEU A 126 -9.65 -13.69 -22.61
N LYS A 127 -10.89 -14.12 -22.89
CA LYS A 127 -11.34 -14.63 -24.21
C LYS A 127 -11.83 -13.52 -25.14
N GLN A 128 -12.14 -12.34 -24.60
CA GLN A 128 -12.70 -11.23 -25.35
C GLN A 128 -11.59 -10.48 -26.08
N SER A 129 -11.82 -10.18 -27.36
CA SER A 129 -10.85 -9.52 -28.21
C SER A 129 -10.45 -8.15 -27.66
N ASP A 130 -11.42 -7.37 -27.17
CA ASP A 130 -11.16 -6.01 -26.66
C ASP A 130 -10.37 -6.02 -25.35
N PHE A 131 -10.62 -6.99 -24.46
CA PHE A 131 -9.80 -7.14 -23.25
C PHE A 131 -8.37 -7.56 -23.60
N GLN A 132 -8.19 -8.46 -24.57
CA GLN A 132 -6.86 -8.83 -25.05
C GLN A 132 -6.11 -7.65 -25.67
N LYS A 133 -6.79 -6.77 -26.43
CA LYS A 133 -6.19 -5.51 -26.91
C LYS A 133 -5.79 -4.61 -25.75
N LEU A 134 -6.65 -4.46 -24.75
CA LEU A 134 -6.44 -3.61 -23.58
C LEU A 134 -5.17 -4.00 -22.82
N ILE A 135 -4.94 -5.31 -22.65
CA ILE A 135 -3.72 -5.81 -22.00
C ILE A 135 -2.51 -5.90 -22.94
N GLY A 136 -2.60 -5.36 -24.16
CA GLY A 136 -1.51 -5.26 -25.12
C GLY A 136 -1.26 -6.51 -25.97
N ARG A 137 -2.16 -7.49 -25.97
CA ARG A 137 -2.02 -8.74 -26.73
C ARG A 137 -2.69 -8.64 -28.11
N GLN A 138 -2.23 -9.48 -29.04
CA GLN A 138 -2.94 -9.68 -30.31
C GLN A 138 -4.24 -10.45 -30.06
N PRO A 139 -5.40 -9.94 -30.50
CA PRO A 139 -6.68 -10.58 -30.26
C PRO A 139 -6.80 -11.94 -30.93
N THR A 140 -7.12 -12.97 -30.15
CA THR A 140 -7.55 -14.29 -30.60
C THR A 140 -8.93 -14.56 -30.01
N PRO A 141 -10.02 -14.24 -30.74
CA PRO A 141 -11.38 -14.43 -30.25
C PRO A 141 -11.63 -15.86 -29.78
N GLU A 142 -12.40 -16.02 -28.70
CA GLU A 142 -12.79 -17.29 -28.08
C GLU A 142 -11.65 -18.09 -27.42
N VAL A 143 -10.39 -17.79 -27.75
CA VAL A 143 -9.20 -18.36 -27.12
C VAL A 143 -8.74 -17.44 -25.99
N LYS A 144 -8.76 -17.96 -24.75
CA LYS A 144 -8.27 -17.20 -23.60
C LYS A 144 -6.78 -16.90 -23.72
N ALA A 145 -6.36 -15.69 -23.35
CA ALA A 145 -4.94 -15.34 -23.30
C ALA A 145 -4.15 -16.21 -22.32
N PHE A 146 -4.74 -16.49 -21.14
CA PHE A 146 -4.24 -17.44 -20.13
C PHE A 146 -5.35 -17.77 -19.11
N SER A 147 -5.13 -18.77 -18.25
CA SER A 147 -6.12 -19.23 -17.25
C SER A 147 -5.96 -18.55 -15.89
N ALA A 148 -6.99 -18.68 -15.05
CA ALA A 148 -6.98 -18.35 -13.64
C ALA A 148 -5.81 -19.03 -12.90
N ASP A 149 -5.46 -20.27 -13.25
CA ASP A 149 -4.31 -20.97 -12.67
C ASP A 149 -2.97 -20.27 -12.96
N VAL A 150 -2.84 -19.66 -14.15
CA VAL A 150 -1.65 -18.86 -14.48
C VAL A 150 -1.60 -17.60 -13.61
N VAL A 151 -2.75 -16.97 -13.37
CA VAL A 151 -2.86 -15.80 -12.48
C VAL A 151 -2.47 -16.18 -11.05
N ALA A 152 -3.03 -17.27 -10.51
CA ALA A 152 -2.70 -17.75 -9.17
C ALA A 152 -1.20 -18.07 -9.02
N ASN A 153 -0.62 -18.81 -9.97
CA ASN A 153 0.80 -19.17 -9.95
C ASN A 153 1.74 -17.95 -10.07
N VAL A 154 1.30 -16.85 -10.70
CA VAL A 154 2.04 -15.58 -10.65
C VAL A 154 1.96 -14.97 -9.26
N LEU A 155 0.75 -14.84 -8.71
CA LEU A 155 0.52 -14.22 -7.41
C LEU A 155 1.28 -14.94 -6.28
N ASP A 156 1.35 -16.28 -6.32
CA ASP A 156 2.10 -17.09 -5.36
C ASP A 156 3.61 -16.82 -5.37
N LYS A 157 4.14 -16.21 -6.43
CA LYS A 157 5.58 -16.03 -6.68
C LYS A 157 5.99 -14.58 -6.95
N LEU A 158 5.04 -13.65 -6.88
CA LEU A 158 5.25 -12.24 -7.18
C LEU A 158 6.07 -11.59 -6.07
N GLU A 159 7.11 -10.85 -6.44
CA GLU A 159 7.94 -10.15 -5.46
C GLU A 159 7.26 -8.86 -4.97
N LEU A 160 6.95 -8.80 -3.68
CA LEU A 160 6.20 -7.67 -3.09
C LEU A 160 6.99 -6.36 -3.06
N GLN A 161 8.33 -6.43 -3.04
CA GLN A 161 9.17 -5.22 -3.03
C GLN A 161 8.95 -4.35 -4.27
N GLY A 162 8.73 -4.96 -5.43
CA GLY A 162 8.40 -4.24 -6.66
C GLY A 162 7.09 -3.46 -6.53
N ILE A 163 6.08 -4.05 -5.88
CA ILE A 163 4.78 -3.42 -5.64
C ILE A 163 4.93 -2.21 -4.69
N GLY A 164 5.66 -2.38 -3.59
CA GLY A 164 5.93 -1.28 -2.65
C GLY A 164 6.64 -0.10 -3.34
N ASN A 165 7.67 -0.38 -4.14
CA ASN A 165 8.36 0.64 -4.94
C ASN A 165 7.42 1.35 -5.92
N ALA A 166 6.51 0.62 -6.57
CA ALA A 166 5.55 1.18 -7.51
C ALA A 166 4.53 2.09 -6.82
N ILE A 167 4.04 1.72 -5.63
CA ILE A 167 3.16 2.56 -4.80
C ILE A 167 3.89 3.86 -4.44
N GLU A 168 5.12 3.79 -3.94
CA GLU A 168 5.93 4.97 -3.62
C GLU A 168 6.11 5.91 -4.84
N ASP A 169 6.35 5.34 -6.03
CA ASP A 169 6.50 6.13 -7.26
C ASP A 169 5.20 6.84 -7.66
N VAL A 170 4.05 6.17 -7.49
CA VAL A 170 2.73 6.76 -7.73
C VAL A 170 2.47 7.89 -6.74
N ILE A 171 2.70 7.68 -5.44
CA ILE A 171 2.52 8.71 -4.40
C ILE A 171 3.45 9.90 -4.65
N GLY A 172 4.73 9.65 -4.90
CA GLY A 172 5.69 10.72 -5.18
C GLY A 172 5.36 11.49 -6.46
N LYS A 173 4.79 10.83 -7.48
CA LYS A 173 4.29 11.52 -8.68
C LYS A 173 3.05 12.37 -8.37
N ALA A 174 2.10 11.86 -7.58
CA ALA A 174 0.92 12.60 -7.17
C ALA A 174 1.28 13.84 -6.33
N GLU A 175 2.21 13.73 -5.40
CA GLU A 175 2.70 14.87 -4.60
C GLU A 175 3.35 15.95 -5.48
N ARG A 176 4.22 15.57 -6.43
CA ARG A 176 4.80 16.53 -7.39
C ARG A 176 3.74 17.22 -8.27
N ASN A 177 2.67 16.49 -8.59
CA ASN A 177 1.51 17.03 -9.30
C ASN A 177 0.57 17.86 -8.40
N LYS A 178 0.92 18.02 -7.12
CA LYS A 178 0.22 18.84 -6.13
C LYS A 178 -1.15 18.29 -5.74
N THR A 179 -1.37 16.98 -5.90
CA THR A 179 -2.65 16.32 -5.61
C THR A 179 -3.05 16.43 -4.13
N PHE A 180 -2.08 16.47 -3.21
CA PHE A 180 -2.32 16.42 -1.77
C PHE A 180 -2.33 17.79 -1.06
N ARG A 181 -2.51 18.90 -1.80
CA ARG A 181 -2.47 20.26 -1.21
C ARG A 181 -3.77 20.70 -0.54
N ASP A 182 -4.90 20.13 -0.94
CA ASP A 182 -6.22 20.52 -0.46
C ASP A 182 -6.72 19.49 0.59
N GLY A 183 -5.92 19.23 1.63
CA GLY A 183 -6.22 18.25 2.70
C GLY A 183 -7.05 18.81 3.86
N TYR A 184 -7.12 18.06 4.97
CA TYR A 184 -7.66 18.52 6.25
C TYR A 184 -6.71 19.56 6.88
N GLY A 185 -6.77 20.80 6.38
CA GLY A 185 -5.83 21.85 6.77
C GLY A 185 -4.41 21.57 6.27
N PRO A 186 -3.36 21.97 7.00
CA PRO A 186 -1.97 21.76 6.58
C PRO A 186 -1.45 20.33 6.82
N LEU A 187 -2.20 19.48 7.53
CA LEU A 187 -1.71 18.17 7.99
C LEU A 187 -2.06 17.03 7.04
N ARG A 188 -1.08 16.19 6.75
CA ARG A 188 -1.23 14.88 6.10
C ARG A 188 -1.30 13.79 7.16
N CYS A 189 -2.52 13.44 7.50
CA CYS A 189 -2.83 12.42 8.49
C CYS A 189 -2.93 11.03 7.84
N VAL A 190 -2.33 10.02 8.47
CA VAL A 190 -2.41 8.62 8.03
C VAL A 190 -3.11 7.79 9.09
N ALA A 191 -4.26 7.22 8.74
CA ALA A 191 -4.95 6.27 9.60
C ALA A 191 -4.30 4.89 9.53
N ILE A 192 -4.14 4.27 10.70
CA ILE A 192 -3.64 2.91 10.86
C ILE A 192 -4.74 2.07 11.50
N ASP A 193 -5.15 0.99 10.83
CA ASP A 193 -6.18 0.09 11.35
C ASP A 193 -5.97 -1.36 10.91
N GLY A 194 -6.44 -2.29 11.74
CA GLY A 194 -6.38 -3.73 11.51
C GLY A 194 -7.55 -4.26 10.68
N TRP A 195 -7.24 -4.98 9.60
CA TRP A 195 -8.22 -5.53 8.65
C TRP A 195 -8.06 -7.05 8.48
N GLU A 196 -9.16 -7.80 8.60
CA GLU A 196 -9.23 -9.25 8.32
C GLU A 196 -9.97 -9.48 6.97
N PRO A 197 -9.26 -9.51 5.82
CA PRO A 197 -9.88 -9.69 4.52
C PRO A 197 -10.46 -11.08 4.28
N PHE A 198 -9.92 -12.11 4.92
CA PHE A 198 -10.34 -13.48 4.66
C PHE A 198 -10.18 -14.39 5.87
N SER A 199 -11.14 -15.30 6.00
CA SER A 199 -11.10 -16.45 6.89
C SER A 199 -11.70 -17.68 6.19
N SER A 200 -11.27 -18.86 6.60
CA SER A 200 -11.59 -20.12 5.93
C SER A 200 -11.45 -21.30 6.90
N TYR A 201 -12.32 -22.30 6.74
CA TYR A 201 -12.27 -23.56 7.50
C TYR A 201 -11.58 -24.70 6.73
N GLN A 202 -11.18 -24.45 5.48
CA GLN A 202 -10.67 -25.49 4.58
C GLN A 202 -9.39 -25.07 3.86
N ARG A 203 -9.42 -23.89 3.23
CA ARG A 203 -8.25 -23.29 2.57
C ARG A 203 -7.34 -22.65 3.61
N HIS A 204 -6.06 -22.98 3.53
CA HIS A 204 -5.00 -22.39 4.35
C HIS A 204 -3.70 -22.31 3.54
N CYS A 205 -2.75 -21.51 4.02
CA CYS A 205 -1.39 -21.43 3.52
C CYS A 205 -0.41 -21.44 4.70
N PRO A 206 0.90 -21.59 4.46
CA PRO A 206 1.91 -21.62 5.53
C PRO A 206 1.94 -20.36 6.41
N SER A 207 1.41 -19.24 5.93
CA SER A 207 1.40 -17.96 6.66
C SER A 207 0.06 -17.65 7.33
N CYS A 208 -0.90 -18.58 7.31
CA CYS A 208 -2.19 -18.37 7.97
C CYS A 208 -2.02 -18.25 9.50
N LEU A 209 -2.79 -17.34 10.07
CA LEU A 209 -3.11 -17.32 11.49
C LEU A 209 -4.18 -18.39 11.75
N VAL A 210 -4.17 -18.98 12.95
CA VAL A 210 -5.10 -20.04 13.35
C VAL A 210 -5.83 -19.63 14.62
N ARG A 211 -7.16 -19.77 14.63
CA ARG A 211 -7.99 -19.62 15.83
C ARG A 211 -8.96 -20.79 15.97
N LYS A 212 -9.28 -21.17 17.21
CA LYS A 212 -10.33 -22.14 17.49
C LYS A 212 -11.67 -21.43 17.60
N VAL A 213 -12.66 -21.87 16.83
CA VAL A 213 -14.01 -21.32 16.81
C VAL A 213 -14.99 -22.39 17.25
N LYS A 214 -15.91 -22.05 18.17
CA LYS A 214 -16.98 -22.94 18.59
C LYS A 214 -18.11 -22.91 17.56
N THR A 215 -18.35 -24.03 16.90
CA THR A 215 -19.48 -24.23 15.98
C THR A 215 -20.47 -25.23 16.57
N LYS A 216 -21.74 -25.17 16.13
CA LYS A 216 -22.74 -26.17 16.51
C LYS A 216 -22.87 -27.20 15.41
N ARG A 217 -22.80 -28.48 15.76
CA ARG A 217 -23.12 -29.58 14.87
C ARG A 217 -24.61 -29.66 14.59
N ALA A 218 -24.98 -30.45 13.59
CA ALA A 218 -26.37 -30.73 13.22
C ALA A 218 -27.17 -31.42 14.36
N ASP A 219 -26.48 -32.10 15.28
CA ASP A 219 -27.05 -32.72 16.49
C ASP A 219 -27.19 -31.75 17.68
N GLY A 220 -26.72 -30.51 17.53
CA GLY A 220 -26.78 -29.47 18.56
C GLY A 220 -25.58 -29.44 19.52
N GLU A 221 -24.63 -30.37 19.41
CA GLU A 221 -23.41 -30.36 20.22
C GLU A 221 -22.43 -29.28 19.75
N ALA A 222 -21.74 -28.64 20.70
CA ALA A 222 -20.70 -27.66 20.39
C ALA A 222 -19.40 -28.39 20.04
N GLU A 223 -18.85 -28.10 18.87
CA GLU A 223 -17.52 -28.56 18.45
C GLU A 223 -16.57 -27.36 18.33
N GLU A 224 -15.29 -27.56 18.62
CA GLU A 224 -14.25 -26.57 18.32
C GLU A 224 -13.58 -26.93 17.00
N VAL A 225 -13.62 -26.00 16.05
CA VAL A 225 -13.02 -26.17 14.72
C VAL A 225 -11.95 -25.10 14.52
N GLU A 226 -10.86 -25.50 13.89
CA GLU A 226 -9.81 -24.56 13.48
C GLU A 226 -10.29 -23.71 12.30
N GLN A 227 -10.11 -22.40 12.44
CA GLN A 227 -10.32 -21.44 11.38
C GLN A 227 -9.00 -20.76 11.04
N TYR A 228 -8.67 -20.79 9.76
CA TYR A 228 -7.50 -20.14 9.19
C TYR A 228 -7.88 -18.76 8.70
N TYR A 229 -7.07 -17.76 8.96
CA TYR A 229 -7.35 -16.38 8.56
C TYR A 229 -6.06 -15.60 8.36
N HIS A 230 -6.16 -14.46 7.69
CA HIS A 230 -5.08 -13.48 7.68
C HIS A 230 -5.62 -12.13 8.15
N ARG A 231 -4.75 -11.43 8.86
CA ARG A 231 -4.98 -10.07 9.29
C ARG A 231 -3.84 -9.19 8.81
N TYR A 232 -4.17 -7.97 8.46
CA TYR A 232 -3.24 -6.95 8.01
C TYR A 232 -3.46 -5.68 8.81
N VAL A 233 -2.45 -4.84 8.87
CA VAL A 233 -2.58 -3.45 9.27
C VAL A 233 -2.43 -2.61 8.02
N VAL A 234 -3.35 -1.67 7.79
CA VAL A 234 -3.39 -0.83 6.59
C VAL A 234 -3.10 0.61 6.98
N ALA A 235 -2.30 1.30 6.17
CA ALA A 235 -2.03 2.71 6.29
C ALA A 235 -2.76 3.50 5.19
N LEU A 236 -3.72 4.34 5.58
CA LEU A 236 -4.53 5.16 4.70
C LEU A 236 -4.21 6.64 4.91
N LEU A 237 -3.63 7.28 3.90
CA LEU A 237 -3.56 8.74 3.83
C LEU A 237 -4.98 9.29 3.69
N LEU A 238 -5.41 10.08 4.67
CA LEU A 238 -6.74 10.65 4.73
C LEU A 238 -6.83 11.87 3.81
N GLY A 239 -7.81 11.86 2.91
CA GLY A 239 -8.06 12.96 1.98
C GLY A 239 -9.53 13.33 1.94
N PRO A 240 -9.90 14.59 1.67
CA PRO A 240 -11.31 14.99 1.63
C PRO A 240 -12.09 14.40 0.45
N VAL A 241 -11.38 13.96 -0.60
CA VAL A 241 -11.98 13.38 -1.82
C VAL A 241 -11.71 11.89 -1.93
N ILE A 242 -10.50 11.45 -1.59
CA ILE A 242 -10.07 10.06 -1.71
C ILE A 242 -9.04 9.73 -0.65
N ASP A 243 -9.22 8.59 -0.01
CA ASP A 243 -8.22 7.99 0.86
C ASP A 243 -7.27 7.12 0.03
N VAL A 244 -5.97 7.20 0.33
CA VAL A 244 -4.94 6.53 -0.45
C VAL A 244 -4.16 5.55 0.43
N VAL A 245 -4.10 4.29 0.03
CA VAL A 245 -3.29 3.28 0.72
C VAL A 245 -1.81 3.57 0.49
N LEU A 246 -1.08 3.86 1.57
CA LEU A 246 0.37 4.09 1.56
C LEU A 246 1.17 2.81 1.80
N GLY A 247 0.59 1.85 2.51
CA GLY A 247 1.22 0.60 2.87
C GLY A 247 0.27 -0.38 3.54
N ILE A 248 0.64 -1.65 3.50
CA ILE A 248 -0.07 -2.76 4.16
C ILE A 248 1.00 -3.64 4.79
N GLU A 249 0.79 -4.01 6.06
CA GLU A 249 1.67 -4.91 6.79
C GLU A 249 0.92 -6.14 7.25
N ALA A 250 1.46 -7.32 6.98
CA ALA A 250 0.84 -8.58 7.41
C ALA A 250 1.13 -8.83 8.89
N VAL A 251 0.11 -9.31 9.62
CA VAL A 251 0.31 -9.91 10.94
C VAL A 251 0.91 -11.30 10.75
N ARG A 252 2.05 -11.56 11.35
CA ARG A 252 2.79 -12.82 11.19
C ARG A 252 2.25 -13.92 12.10
N ASN A 253 2.22 -15.15 11.58
CA ASN A 253 1.91 -16.31 12.40
C ASN A 253 3.13 -16.74 13.24
N GLU A 254 2.89 -17.70 14.14
CA GLU A 254 3.91 -18.17 15.08
C GLU A 254 5.12 -18.80 14.36
N GLU A 255 4.87 -19.57 13.30
CA GLU A 255 5.93 -20.20 12.51
C GLU A 255 6.87 -19.17 11.88
N ALA A 256 6.32 -18.13 11.26
CA ALA A 256 7.12 -17.05 10.68
C ALA A 256 7.89 -16.23 11.72
N LEU A 257 7.44 -16.19 12.98
CA LEU A 257 8.16 -15.53 14.07
C LEU A 257 9.26 -16.43 14.64
N ARG A 258 9.10 -17.75 14.59
CA ARG A 258 10.11 -18.72 15.03
C ARG A 258 11.33 -18.78 14.13
N ASP A 259 11.20 -18.36 12.88
CA ASP A 259 12.34 -18.15 11.98
C ASP A 259 13.29 -17.07 12.51
N ASP A 260 12.76 -16.05 13.21
CA ASP A 260 13.52 -14.95 13.81
C ASP A 260 13.87 -15.22 15.30
N ASP A 261 12.94 -15.81 16.06
CA ASP A 261 13.05 -16.12 17.49
C ASP A 261 12.48 -17.53 17.79
N PRO A 262 13.33 -18.57 17.88
CA PRO A 262 12.89 -19.96 18.02
C PRO A 262 12.02 -20.26 19.25
N GLU A 263 12.07 -19.41 20.29
CA GLU A 263 11.28 -19.57 21.51
C GLU A 263 9.94 -18.80 21.45
N HIS A 264 9.64 -18.12 20.33
CA HIS A 264 8.40 -17.36 20.19
C HIS A 264 7.16 -18.25 20.29
N VAL A 265 6.22 -17.81 21.13
CA VAL A 265 4.94 -18.49 21.36
C VAL A 265 3.79 -17.58 20.94
N GLY A 266 2.90 -18.12 20.11
CA GLY A 266 1.72 -17.43 19.64
C GLY A 266 1.96 -16.59 18.39
N HIS A 267 0.87 -16.01 17.88
CA HIS A 267 0.90 -15.17 16.70
C HIS A 267 1.24 -13.73 17.05
N GLU A 268 1.73 -12.99 16.06
CA GLU A 268 1.96 -11.56 16.19
C GLU A 268 0.65 -10.84 16.50
N GLY A 269 0.72 -9.81 17.36
CA GLY A 269 -0.39 -8.90 17.59
C GLY A 269 -0.44 -7.77 16.56
N GLU A 270 -1.64 -7.22 16.34
CA GLU A 270 -1.85 -6.08 15.44
C GLU A 270 -0.93 -4.90 15.79
N LEU A 271 -0.76 -4.59 17.08
CA LEU A 271 0.08 -3.50 17.53
C LEU A 271 1.55 -3.65 17.07
N THR A 272 2.09 -4.86 17.09
CA THR A 272 3.46 -5.14 16.63
C THR A 272 3.59 -4.93 15.13
N ALA A 273 2.63 -5.46 14.35
CA ALA A 273 2.57 -5.25 12.91
C ALA A 273 2.38 -3.75 12.56
N GLY A 274 1.51 -3.04 13.28
CA GLY A 274 1.27 -1.61 13.09
C GLY A 274 2.50 -0.76 13.38
N ARG A 275 3.26 -1.07 14.43
CA ARG A 275 4.55 -0.40 14.70
C ARG A 275 5.60 -0.67 13.62
N ARG A 276 5.64 -1.89 13.06
CA ARG A 276 6.48 -2.21 11.89
C ARG A 276 6.05 -1.43 10.66
N LEU A 277 4.74 -1.28 10.42
CA LEU A 277 4.20 -0.47 9.35
C LEU A 277 4.60 1.01 9.50
N ILE A 278 4.45 1.60 10.70
CA ILE A 278 4.84 2.99 10.99
C ILE A 278 6.34 3.21 10.71
N ALA A 279 7.21 2.26 11.11
CA ALA A 279 8.64 2.33 10.81
C ALA A 279 8.91 2.32 9.30
N SER A 280 8.26 1.40 8.57
CA SER A 280 8.37 1.32 7.10
C SER A 280 7.89 2.61 6.41
N LEU A 281 6.77 3.19 6.86
CA LEU A 281 6.25 4.46 6.37
C LEU A 281 7.22 5.61 6.62
N HIS A 282 7.85 5.66 7.79
CA HIS A 282 8.87 6.67 8.09
C HIS A 282 10.09 6.55 7.18
N ASP A 283 10.56 5.34 6.91
CA ASP A 283 11.70 5.11 6.02
C ASP A 283 11.39 5.47 4.55
N SER A 284 10.16 5.25 4.11
CA SER A 284 9.71 5.51 2.74
C SER A 284 9.28 6.96 2.50
N TYR A 285 8.49 7.54 3.41
CA TYR A 285 7.81 8.82 3.24
C TYR A 285 8.37 9.93 4.14
N GLY A 286 8.92 9.59 5.31
CA GLY A 286 9.48 10.55 6.27
C GLY A 286 8.54 11.74 6.54
N GLY A 287 9.08 12.95 6.49
CA GLY A 287 8.32 14.20 6.70
C GLY A 287 7.26 14.53 5.65
N PHE A 288 6.90 13.60 4.76
CA PHE A 288 5.63 13.68 4.01
C PHE A 288 4.43 13.40 4.93
N ILE A 289 4.60 12.61 5.98
CA ILE A 289 3.54 12.30 6.94
C ILE A 289 3.68 13.25 8.12
N ASP A 290 2.58 13.91 8.49
CA ASP A 290 2.57 14.86 9.62
C ASP A 290 2.07 14.18 10.89
N ALA A 291 1.07 13.30 10.77
CA ALA A 291 0.46 12.65 11.93
C ALA A 291 -0.11 11.26 11.63
N ILE A 292 -0.19 10.44 12.69
CA ILE A 292 -0.83 9.13 12.66
C ILE A 292 -2.17 9.18 13.41
N VAL A 293 -3.21 8.62 12.80
CA VAL A 293 -4.53 8.44 13.43
C VAL A 293 -4.69 6.97 13.77
N GLY A 294 -5.08 6.66 15.01
CA GLY A 294 -5.25 5.29 15.48
C GLY A 294 -6.36 5.15 16.52
N ASP A 295 -6.88 3.94 16.66
CA ASP A 295 -7.89 3.64 17.68
C ASP A 295 -7.25 3.51 19.09
N ALA A 296 -8.06 3.06 20.06
CA ALA A 296 -7.60 2.92 21.44
C ALA A 296 -6.52 1.84 21.65
N LEU A 297 -6.32 0.93 20.71
CA LEU A 297 -5.21 -0.03 20.78
C LEU A 297 -3.85 0.68 20.68
N TYR A 298 -3.77 1.74 19.87
CA TYR A 298 -2.54 2.47 19.60
C TYR A 298 -2.20 3.50 20.69
N ALA A 299 -3.13 3.79 21.61
CA ALA A 299 -2.92 4.69 22.76
C ALA A 299 -2.08 4.04 23.87
N ASN A 300 -0.79 3.79 23.60
CA ASN A 300 0.16 3.22 24.55
C ASN A 300 1.56 3.83 24.42
N GLY A 301 2.36 3.72 25.49
CA GLY A 301 3.71 4.29 25.60
C GLY A 301 4.66 3.93 24.46
N PRO A 302 4.79 2.65 24.05
CA PRO A 302 5.62 2.26 22.92
C PRO A 302 5.27 2.94 21.58
N VAL A 303 3.98 3.07 21.25
CA VAL A 303 3.55 3.78 20.03
C VAL A 303 3.80 5.28 20.16
N MET A 304 3.38 5.91 21.26
CA MET A 304 3.55 7.34 21.46
C MET A 304 5.04 7.75 21.46
N THR A 305 5.90 6.93 22.05
CA THR A 305 7.36 7.10 22.01
C THR A 305 7.88 7.00 20.58
N GLN A 306 7.39 6.03 19.81
CA GLN A 306 7.78 5.86 18.41
C GLN A 306 7.38 7.06 17.56
N LEU A 307 6.15 7.56 17.69
CA LEU A 307 5.68 8.75 16.99
C LEU A 307 6.51 9.98 17.36
N THR A 308 6.77 10.18 18.65
CA THR A 308 7.61 11.29 19.16
C THR A 308 9.02 11.22 18.55
N ASN A 309 9.65 10.04 18.55
CA ASN A 309 10.99 9.84 17.98
C ASN A 309 11.06 10.11 16.48
N TYR A 310 9.97 9.89 15.75
CA TYR A 310 9.85 10.19 14.32
C TYR A 310 9.39 11.62 14.03
N GLY A 311 9.02 12.38 15.06
CA GLY A 311 8.48 13.74 14.91
C GLY A 311 7.07 13.79 14.33
N TYR A 312 6.28 12.71 14.49
CA TYR A 312 4.89 12.66 14.03
C TYR A 312 3.93 13.06 15.14
N GLY A 313 2.86 13.78 14.77
CA GLY A 313 1.68 13.94 15.61
C GLY A 313 0.91 12.62 15.78
N GLY A 314 0.09 12.53 16.82
CA GLY A 314 -0.74 11.36 17.10
C GLY A 314 -2.16 11.76 17.46
N PHE A 315 -3.14 11.28 16.69
CA PHE A 315 -4.57 11.38 16.98
C PHE A 315 -5.08 10.01 17.39
N LEU A 316 -5.07 9.74 18.70
CA LEU A 316 -5.35 8.42 19.25
C LEU A 316 -6.65 8.45 20.06
N VAL A 317 -7.56 7.53 19.76
CA VAL A 317 -8.81 7.39 20.51
C VAL A 317 -8.52 6.85 21.91
N LEU A 318 -9.18 7.37 22.93
CA LEU A 318 -9.01 6.91 24.31
C LEU A 318 -10.30 6.26 24.82
N LYS A 319 -10.21 5.05 25.40
CA LYS A 319 -11.36 4.35 26.02
C LYS A 319 -11.18 4.26 27.54
N LYS A 320 -12.20 4.70 28.28
CA LYS A 320 -12.18 4.93 29.75
C LYS A 320 -11.97 3.70 30.64
N GLU A 321 -12.10 2.48 30.15
CA GLU A 321 -12.30 1.32 31.06
C GLU A 321 -11.03 0.60 31.53
N LYS A 322 -9.87 0.78 30.87
CA LYS A 322 -8.62 0.05 31.23
C LYS A 322 -7.32 0.85 31.15
N ASN A 323 -7.39 2.15 30.86
CA ASN A 323 -6.20 2.92 30.52
C ASN A 323 -5.50 3.48 31.77
N GLU A 324 -4.65 2.67 32.42
CA GLU A 324 -3.58 3.14 33.32
C GLU A 324 -2.76 4.33 32.78
N PRO A 325 -2.42 4.42 31.46
CA PRO A 325 -1.73 5.57 30.87
C PRO A 325 -2.34 6.96 31.12
N LEU A 326 -3.64 6.99 31.41
CA LEU A 326 -4.45 8.20 31.32
C LEU A 326 -4.99 8.68 32.66
N LYS A 327 -4.73 7.97 33.77
CA LYS A 327 -5.24 8.41 35.08
C LYS A 327 -4.71 9.79 35.44
N ASP A 328 -3.43 10.00 35.21
CA ASP A 328 -2.78 11.25 35.56
C ASP A 328 -3.09 12.34 34.51
N ALA A 329 -3.17 12.00 33.21
CA ALA A 329 -3.64 12.93 32.18
C ALA A 329 -5.08 13.39 32.45
N LEU A 330 -6.00 12.48 32.80
CA LEU A 330 -7.37 12.82 33.23
C LEU A 330 -7.37 13.69 34.49
N THR A 331 -6.49 13.38 35.46
CA THR A 331 -6.35 14.18 36.69
C THR A 331 -5.82 15.58 36.37
N LEU A 332 -4.85 15.70 35.47
CA LEU A 332 -4.33 16.98 35.00
C LEU A 332 -5.40 17.77 34.23
N TRP A 333 -6.18 17.11 33.37
CA TRP A 333 -7.32 17.73 32.66
C TRP A 333 -8.39 18.26 33.62
N GLU A 334 -8.65 17.56 34.73
CA GLU A 334 -9.54 18.04 35.79
C GLU A 334 -8.95 19.25 36.55
N ILE A 335 -7.62 19.30 36.73
CA ILE A 335 -6.93 20.41 37.42
C ILE A 335 -6.84 21.65 36.54
N GLU A 336 -6.38 21.51 35.29
CA GLU A 336 -6.16 22.61 34.35
C GLU A 336 -7.49 23.20 33.85
N GLY A 337 -8.53 22.35 33.77
CA GLY A 337 -9.83 22.73 33.25
C GLY A 337 -9.87 22.76 31.71
N ARG A 338 -11.08 22.72 31.15
CA ARG A 338 -11.29 22.77 29.70
C ARG A 338 -10.85 24.11 29.12
N CYS A 339 -10.15 24.09 27.99
CA CYS A 339 -9.71 25.30 27.30
C CYS A 339 -10.76 25.81 26.30
N GLU A 340 -11.48 24.91 25.63
CA GLU A 340 -12.53 25.22 24.67
C GLU A 340 -13.62 24.14 24.66
N SER A 341 -14.80 24.45 24.13
CA SER A 341 -15.81 23.45 23.81
C SER A 341 -16.66 23.89 22.62
N CYS A 342 -17.16 22.93 21.85
CA CYS A 342 -18.06 23.18 20.74
C CYS A 342 -19.14 22.10 20.61
N ASP A 343 -20.27 22.48 20.03
CA ASP A 343 -21.35 21.56 19.68
C ASP A 343 -21.30 21.28 18.18
N ASP A 344 -21.07 20.02 17.79
CA ASP A 344 -21.19 19.56 16.41
C ASP A 344 -22.64 19.13 16.16
N ALA A 345 -23.43 20.02 15.55
CA ALA A 345 -24.84 19.78 15.28
C ALA A 345 -25.08 18.65 14.26
N ASP A 346 -24.14 18.41 13.35
CA ASP A 346 -24.26 17.39 12.30
C ASP A 346 -24.02 16.00 12.89
N ARG A 347 -23.02 15.86 13.76
CA ARG A 347 -22.72 14.62 14.49
C ARG A 347 -23.56 14.44 15.76
N LYS A 348 -24.20 15.52 16.22
CA LYS A 348 -24.93 15.59 17.51
C LYS A 348 -24.02 15.28 18.70
N GLU A 349 -22.81 15.84 18.67
CA GLU A 349 -21.77 15.61 19.67
C GLU A 349 -21.44 16.93 20.37
N HIS A 350 -21.17 16.86 21.67
CA HIS A 350 -20.54 17.94 22.43
C HIS A 350 -19.06 17.59 22.58
N VAL A 351 -18.18 18.46 22.10
CA VAL A 351 -16.74 18.27 22.14
C VAL A 351 -16.14 19.27 23.12
N GLU A 352 -15.30 18.77 24.01
CA GLU A 352 -14.55 19.58 24.97
C GLU A 352 -13.06 19.36 24.71
N PHE A 353 -12.29 20.43 24.81
CA PHE A 353 -10.86 20.44 24.54
C PHE A 353 -10.07 20.75 25.81
N TRP A 354 -8.94 20.08 25.96
CA TRP A 354 -7.95 20.32 27.00
C TRP A 354 -6.59 20.43 26.33
N ASP A 355 -5.81 21.42 26.76
CA ASP A 355 -4.42 21.61 26.36
C ASP A 355 -3.58 21.39 27.62
N VAL A 356 -2.77 20.33 27.63
CA VAL A 356 -1.95 19.97 28.79
C VAL A 356 -0.56 19.55 28.32
N ASP A 357 0.43 20.24 28.88
CA ASP A 357 1.84 19.99 28.67
C ASP A 357 2.38 18.93 29.66
N ASP A 358 3.57 18.41 29.37
CA ASP A 358 4.39 17.61 30.31
C ASP A 358 3.68 16.38 30.92
N ILE A 359 2.86 15.67 30.12
CA ILE A 359 2.28 14.39 30.52
C ILE A 359 3.37 13.30 30.58
N GLU A 360 3.92 13.06 31.76
CA GLU A 360 4.94 12.01 32.03
C GLU A 360 4.37 10.58 32.13
N THR A 361 3.05 10.41 31.98
CA THR A 361 2.27 9.46 32.78
C THR A 361 2.05 8.10 32.12
N LEU A 362 2.94 7.74 31.22
CA LEU A 362 3.03 6.40 30.69
C LEU A 362 4.31 5.83 31.25
N ASP A 363 4.24 4.87 32.18
CA ASP A 363 5.41 4.20 32.79
C ASP A 363 6.44 3.67 31.75
N SER A 364 6.02 3.53 30.49
CA SER A 364 6.80 3.10 29.34
C SER A 364 7.06 4.17 28.26
N TYR A 365 6.54 5.39 28.40
CA TYR A 365 6.83 6.53 27.52
C TYR A 365 8.14 7.19 27.93
N LYS A 366 8.95 7.59 26.93
CA LYS A 366 10.28 8.17 27.16
C LYS A 366 10.52 9.46 26.36
N GLY A 367 9.50 10.31 26.25
CA GLY A 367 9.59 11.60 25.55
C GLY A 367 9.13 12.76 26.43
N ASN A 368 9.47 13.98 26.02
CA ASN A 368 8.81 15.19 26.50
C ASN A 368 7.76 15.55 25.45
N TYR A 369 6.48 15.59 25.83
CA TYR A 369 5.40 16.01 24.94
C TYR A 369 5.54 17.52 24.70
N VAL A 370 5.60 17.95 23.43
CA VAL A 370 5.56 19.37 23.06
C VAL A 370 4.41 19.51 22.06
N PRO A 371 3.25 20.04 22.45
CA PRO A 371 2.11 20.13 21.56
C PRO A 371 2.37 21.18 20.48
N TRP A 372 2.15 20.77 19.24
CA TRP A 372 1.80 21.70 18.17
C TRP A 372 0.35 21.46 17.78
N GLY A 373 -0.54 22.30 18.31
CA GLY A 373 -1.76 22.73 17.63
C GLY A 373 -2.97 21.79 17.66
N VAL A 374 -3.93 22.17 18.51
CA VAL A 374 -5.40 22.06 18.45
C VAL A 374 -6.00 21.24 17.29
N MET A 375 -6.77 20.21 17.64
CA MET A 375 -7.86 19.69 16.82
C MET A 375 -9.11 19.57 17.66
#